data_AF-A0A917IDK6-F1
#
_entry.id   AF-A0A917IDK6-F1
#
_cell.length_a   1.000
_cell.length_b   1.000
_cell.length_c   1.000
_cell.angle_alpha   90.00
_cell.angle_beta   90.00
_cell.angle_gamma   90.00
#
_symmetry.space_group_name_H-M   'P 1'
#
loop_
_entity.id
_entity.type
_entity.pdbx_description
1 polymer ?
#
loop_
_entity_poly.entity_id
_entity_poly.type
_entity_poly.pdbx_seq_one_letter_code
_entity_poly.pdbx_strand_id
1 'polypeptide(L)'
;MSQDAAVPAEGRARRPWAVFVVATLLIAGAAFAAGRFSMFGAVGPGAPNAADMGFARDMQLHHAQAVEMAMIEYRDTDDDELRAIAYDIATAQSAQAGEMYGWLVHWGVPQASDQPLMAWMSGSDHDHGAPADGEQLTDEELREAMGMASPAELTALREATGTEQDCLFTELMIRHHTGAIEMVRAVQELGSDPRVTQVASGMAEAQQREIEGLQAVHDRLACG
;
A
#
# COMPACT_ATOMS: atom_id res chain seq x y z
N MET A 1 66.43 -52.08 16.34
CA MET A 1 65.72 -52.62 15.16
C MET A 1 64.33 -52.01 15.17
N SER A 2 64.06 -51.18 14.17
CA SER A 2 62.87 -50.36 13.96
C SER A 2 61.62 -51.18 13.81
N GLN A 3 60.49 -50.70 14.35
CA GLN A 3 59.16 -50.96 13.79
C GLN A 3 58.33 -49.68 13.90
N ASP A 4 58.12 -49.06 12.74
CA ASP A 4 57.09 -48.06 12.49
C ASP A 4 55.71 -48.69 12.69
N ALA A 5 54.80 -47.98 13.36
CA ALA A 5 53.37 -48.26 13.32
C ALA A 5 52.64 -47.01 12.82
N ALA A 6 52.07 -47.15 11.63
CA ALA A 6 51.34 -46.14 10.88
C ALA A 6 50.07 -45.66 11.60
N VAL A 7 49.80 -44.35 11.50
CA VAL A 7 48.51 -43.75 11.84
C VAL A 7 47.52 -44.01 10.69
N PRO A 8 46.32 -44.56 10.91
CA PRO A 8 45.33 -44.68 9.86
C PRO A 8 44.68 -43.32 9.57
N ALA A 9 44.60 -42.95 8.30
CA ALA A 9 43.80 -41.82 7.85
C ALA A 9 42.31 -42.20 7.84
N GLU A 10 41.51 -41.56 8.68
CA GLU A 10 40.05 -41.71 8.64
C GLU A 10 39.49 -41.04 7.36
N GLY A 11 39.13 -41.88 6.39
CA GLY A 11 38.35 -41.44 5.23
C GLY A 11 36.97 -40.98 5.65
N ARG A 12 36.68 -39.67 5.53
CA ARG A 12 35.35 -39.10 5.76
C ARG A 12 34.36 -39.70 4.76
N ALA A 13 33.62 -40.73 5.18
CA ALA A 13 32.54 -41.31 4.40
C ALA A 13 31.51 -40.21 4.06
N ARG A 14 31.36 -39.88 2.77
CA ARG A 14 30.35 -38.94 2.30
C ARG A 14 28.99 -39.55 2.55
N ARG A 15 28.26 -39.00 3.51
CA ARG A 15 26.97 -39.52 3.97
C ARG A 15 25.92 -39.36 2.85
N PRO A 16 25.38 -40.45 2.27
CA PRO A 16 24.54 -40.39 1.07
C PRO A 16 23.22 -39.66 1.30
N TRP A 17 22.74 -39.55 2.55
CA TRP A 17 21.54 -38.82 2.91
C TRP A 17 21.61 -37.32 2.57
N ALA A 18 22.81 -36.72 2.58
CA ALA A 18 22.97 -35.31 2.23
C ALA A 18 22.67 -35.07 0.74
N VAL A 19 22.99 -36.03 -0.14
CA VAL A 19 22.65 -35.97 -1.57
C VAL A 19 21.15 -36.12 -1.76
N PHE A 20 20.50 -37.00 -0.99
CA PHE A 20 19.05 -37.15 -1.05
C PHE A 20 18.30 -35.88 -0.58
N VAL A 21 18.77 -35.23 0.50
CA VAL A 21 18.20 -33.97 1.01
C VAL A 21 18.37 -32.83 -0.01
N VAL A 22 19.57 -32.68 -0.59
CA VAL A 22 19.81 -31.66 -1.63
C VAL A 22 18.95 -31.94 -2.87
N ALA A 23 18.83 -33.19 -3.30
CA ALA A 23 17.98 -33.54 -4.44
C ALA A 23 16.50 -33.27 -4.16
N THR A 24 15.99 -33.56 -2.95
CA THR A 24 14.60 -33.25 -2.59
C THR A 24 14.35 -31.75 -2.52
N LEU A 25 15.29 -30.97 -1.96
CA LEU A 25 15.18 -29.51 -1.90
C LEU A 25 15.22 -28.88 -3.31
N LEU A 26 16.03 -29.42 -4.23
CA LEU A 26 16.06 -28.95 -5.61
C LEU A 26 14.78 -29.29 -6.37
N ILE A 27 14.22 -30.49 -6.18
CA ILE A 27 12.95 -30.89 -6.81
C ILE A 27 11.78 -30.06 -6.24
N ALA A 28 11.74 -29.86 -4.92
CA ALA A 28 10.73 -29.01 -4.28
C ALA A 28 10.85 -27.55 -4.71
N GLY A 29 12.07 -27.01 -4.83
CA GLY A 29 12.32 -25.67 -5.36
C GLY A 29 11.90 -25.51 -6.82
N ALA A 30 12.18 -26.51 -7.66
CA ALA A 30 11.75 -26.52 -9.05
C ALA A 30 10.22 -26.66 -9.20
N ALA A 31 9.59 -27.49 -8.38
CA ALA A 31 8.13 -27.63 -8.34
C ALA A 31 7.44 -26.36 -7.83
N PHE A 32 8.01 -25.69 -6.83
CA PHE A 32 7.53 -24.38 -6.35
C PHE A 32 7.69 -23.29 -7.42
N ALA A 33 8.83 -23.24 -8.10
CA ALA A 33 9.06 -22.30 -9.20
C ALA A 33 8.09 -22.54 -10.38
N ALA A 34 7.91 -23.80 -10.80
CA ALA A 34 6.98 -24.18 -11.86
C ALA A 34 5.51 -23.94 -11.47
N GLY A 35 5.15 -24.20 -10.21
CA GLY A 35 3.83 -23.91 -9.66
C GLY A 35 3.53 -22.42 -9.62
N ARG A 36 4.49 -21.58 -9.22
CA ARG A 36 4.35 -20.11 -9.29
C ARG A 36 4.12 -19.65 -10.73
N PHE A 37 4.97 -20.08 -11.68
CA PHE A 37 4.85 -19.68 -13.08
C PHE A 37 3.59 -20.18 -13.79
N SER A 38 3.03 -21.33 -13.38
CA SER A 38 1.79 -21.87 -13.96
C SER A 38 0.53 -21.25 -13.35
N MET A 39 0.59 -20.72 -12.12
CA MET A 39 -0.53 -20.01 -11.48
C MET A 39 -0.68 -18.57 -12.00
N PHE A 40 0.38 -17.98 -12.58
CA PHE A 40 0.32 -16.70 -13.30
C PHE A 40 -0.23 -16.83 -14.73
N GLY A 41 -0.62 -18.02 -15.16
CA GLY A 41 -1.16 -18.28 -16.50
C GLY A 41 -2.54 -18.91 -16.46
N ALA A 42 -3.59 -18.13 -16.20
CA ALA A 42 -4.95 -18.30 -16.76
C ALA A 42 -6.02 -17.41 -16.09
N VAL A 43 -5.79 -16.10 -16.03
CA VAL A 43 -6.83 -15.09 -16.26
C VAL A 43 -6.12 -14.03 -17.08
N GLY A 44 -6.45 -13.88 -18.36
CA GLY A 44 -5.95 -12.73 -19.10
C GLY A 44 -6.46 -11.47 -18.38
N PRO A 45 -5.61 -10.49 -18.02
CA PRO A 45 -6.13 -9.27 -17.43
C PRO A 45 -7.16 -8.70 -18.40
N GLY A 46 -8.36 -8.40 -17.91
CA GLY A 46 -9.25 -7.49 -18.63
C GLY A 46 -8.40 -6.26 -18.97
N ALA A 47 -8.44 -5.81 -20.22
CA ALA A 47 -7.72 -4.58 -20.57
C ALA A 47 -8.23 -3.46 -19.65
N PRO A 48 -7.34 -2.65 -19.05
CA PRO A 48 -7.76 -1.61 -18.12
C PRO A 48 -8.71 -0.64 -18.80
N ASN A 49 -9.70 -0.17 -18.06
CA ASN A 49 -10.61 0.88 -18.49
C ASN A 49 -10.22 2.23 -17.87
N ALA A 50 -11.06 3.26 -18.11
CA ALA A 50 -10.82 4.59 -17.58
C ALA A 50 -10.82 4.64 -16.03
N ALA A 51 -11.63 3.81 -15.37
CA ALA A 51 -11.66 3.73 -13.91
C ALA A 51 -10.37 3.12 -13.35
N ASP A 52 -9.87 2.03 -13.94
CA ASP A 52 -8.60 1.41 -13.55
C ASP A 52 -7.44 2.43 -13.65
N MET A 53 -7.38 3.18 -14.75
CA MET A 53 -6.35 4.19 -14.97
C MET A 53 -6.52 5.44 -14.10
N GLY A 54 -7.75 5.88 -13.86
CA GLY A 54 -8.04 7.03 -13.01
C GLY A 54 -7.71 6.74 -11.55
N PHE A 55 -8.19 5.61 -11.03
CA PHE A 55 -7.88 5.12 -9.69
C PHE A 55 -6.38 5.06 -9.45
N ALA A 56 -5.62 4.46 -10.38
CA ALA A 56 -4.17 4.34 -10.23
C ALA A 56 -3.47 5.71 -10.15
N ARG A 57 -3.96 6.74 -10.84
CA ARG A 57 -3.37 8.09 -10.79
C ARG A 57 -3.73 8.80 -9.49
N ASP A 58 -5.00 8.80 -9.14
CA ASP A 58 -5.50 9.57 -8.00
C ASP A 58 -5.05 8.93 -6.69
N MET A 59 -5.05 7.60 -6.59
CA MET A 59 -4.57 6.89 -5.40
C MET A 59 -3.04 6.97 -5.24
N GLN A 60 -2.26 7.16 -6.33
CA GLN A 60 -0.83 7.51 -6.18
C GLN A 60 -0.63 8.87 -5.53
N LEU A 61 -1.41 9.88 -5.93
CA LEU A 61 -1.37 11.21 -5.32
C LEU A 61 -1.79 11.13 -3.85
N HIS A 62 -2.86 10.39 -3.57
CA HIS A 62 -3.37 10.16 -2.22
C HIS A 62 -2.31 9.50 -1.32
N HIS A 63 -1.73 8.38 -1.75
CA HIS A 63 -0.66 7.71 -1.00
C HIS A 63 0.59 8.56 -0.79
N ALA A 64 0.95 9.41 -1.76
CA ALA A 64 2.09 10.30 -1.58
C ALA A 64 1.89 11.25 -0.37
N GLN A 65 0.67 11.72 -0.13
CA GLN A 65 0.37 12.56 1.03
C GLN A 65 0.33 11.75 2.35
N ALA A 66 -0.20 10.52 2.34
CA ALA A 66 -0.10 9.65 3.52
C ALA A 66 1.36 9.42 3.93
N VAL A 67 2.24 9.13 2.97
CA VAL A 67 3.68 8.96 3.23
C VAL A 67 4.29 10.25 3.80
N GLU A 68 3.90 11.41 3.30
CA GLU A 68 4.36 12.69 3.84
C GLU A 68 3.93 12.88 5.31
N MET A 69 2.64 12.73 5.62
CA MET A 69 2.11 12.88 6.97
C MET A 69 2.75 11.87 7.94
N ALA A 70 2.84 10.61 7.52
CA ALA A 70 3.44 9.55 8.32
C ALA A 70 4.94 9.77 8.58
N MET A 71 5.68 10.35 7.63
CA MET A 71 7.10 10.66 7.83
C MET A 71 7.34 11.91 8.67
N ILE A 72 6.36 12.82 8.78
CA ILE A 72 6.38 13.91 9.78
C ILE A 72 6.25 13.28 11.16
N GLU A 73 5.17 12.51 11.38
CA GLU A 73 4.88 11.87 12.65
C GLU A 73 6.01 10.95 13.13
N TYR A 74 6.50 10.07 12.26
CA TYR A 74 7.56 9.10 12.58
C TYR A 74 8.83 9.75 13.16
N ARG A 75 9.14 10.98 12.75
CA ARG A 75 10.36 11.69 13.16
C ARG A 75 10.21 12.40 14.51
N ASP A 76 8.99 12.83 14.82
CA ASP A 76 8.75 13.86 15.82
C ASP A 76 7.98 13.33 17.04
N THR A 77 7.16 12.28 16.88
CA THR A 77 6.42 11.66 17.99
C THR A 77 7.35 11.06 19.02
N ASP A 78 6.95 11.09 20.30
CA ASP A 78 7.58 10.36 21.41
C ASP A 78 6.87 9.03 21.72
N ASP A 79 5.71 8.75 21.12
CA ASP A 79 4.94 7.52 21.33
C ASP A 79 5.47 6.37 20.45
N ASP A 80 6.03 5.33 21.07
CA ASP A 80 6.64 4.20 20.36
C ASP A 80 5.65 3.39 19.51
N GLU A 81 4.38 3.32 19.93
CA GLU A 81 3.33 2.59 19.21
C GLU A 81 2.89 3.38 17.98
N LEU A 82 2.66 4.68 18.14
CA LEU A 82 2.32 5.57 17.03
C LEU A 82 3.46 5.69 16.02
N ARG A 83 4.71 5.73 16.50
CA ARG A 83 5.89 5.71 15.62
C ARG A 83 5.94 4.45 14.75
N ALA A 84 5.60 3.29 15.32
CA ALA A 84 5.54 2.04 14.57
C ALA A 84 4.41 2.06 13.52
N ILE A 85 3.22 2.52 13.90
CA ILE A 85 2.08 2.67 12.99
C ILE A 85 2.43 3.62 11.82
N ALA A 86 3.02 4.77 12.11
CA ALA A 86 3.44 5.74 11.09
C ALA A 86 4.47 5.14 10.11
N TYR A 87 5.45 4.38 10.62
CA TYR A 87 6.42 3.68 9.77
C TYR A 87 5.76 2.64 8.85
N ASP A 88 4.83 1.84 9.40
CA ASP A 88 4.12 0.81 8.64
C ASP A 88 3.26 1.44 7.54
N ILE A 89 2.51 2.50 7.84
CA ILE A 89 1.74 3.28 6.85
C ILE A 89 2.67 3.81 5.75
N ALA A 90 3.77 4.47 6.13
CA ALA A 90 4.70 5.08 5.17
C ALA A 90 5.30 4.03 4.21
N THR A 91 5.67 2.85 4.73
CA THR A 91 6.28 1.80 3.91
C THR A 91 5.25 1.07 3.04
N ALA A 92 4.08 0.75 3.58
CA ALA A 92 3.00 0.09 2.84
C ALA A 92 2.47 0.96 1.71
N GLN A 93 2.14 2.22 2.00
CA GLN A 93 1.59 3.15 1.00
C GLN A 93 2.63 3.55 -0.06
N SER A 94 3.91 3.62 0.30
CA SER A 94 4.99 3.77 -0.69
C SER A 94 5.07 2.61 -1.67
N ALA A 95 4.93 1.36 -1.18
CA ALA A 95 4.94 0.17 -2.03
C ALA A 95 3.72 0.14 -2.97
N GLN A 96 2.54 0.46 -2.43
CA GLN A 96 1.29 0.53 -3.18
C GLN A 96 1.33 1.63 -4.27
N ALA A 97 1.89 2.81 -3.96
CA ALA A 97 2.11 3.87 -4.94
C ALA A 97 3.02 3.39 -6.09
N GLY A 98 4.09 2.66 -5.77
CA GLY A 98 4.97 2.06 -6.77
C GLY A 98 4.30 1.00 -7.64
N GLU A 99 3.35 0.23 -7.08
CA GLU A 99 2.57 -0.75 -7.83
C GLU A 99 1.65 -0.07 -8.86
N MET A 100 0.91 0.96 -8.45
CA MET A 100 0.04 1.75 -9.33
C MET A 100 0.83 2.48 -10.41
N TYR A 101 2.01 3.02 -10.07
CA TYR A 101 2.95 3.57 -11.05
C TYR A 101 3.31 2.51 -12.11
N GLY A 102 3.64 1.29 -11.65
CA GLY A 102 3.99 0.17 -12.50
C GLY A 102 2.85 -0.27 -13.43
N TRP A 103 1.60 -0.23 -12.97
CA TRP A 103 0.43 -0.49 -13.81
C TRP A 103 0.33 0.52 -14.95
N LEU A 104 0.42 1.82 -14.66
CA LEU A 104 0.33 2.86 -15.70
C LEU A 104 1.47 2.74 -16.73
N VAL A 105 2.70 2.41 -16.30
CA VAL A 105 3.81 2.09 -17.23
C VAL A 105 3.48 0.87 -18.09
N HIS A 106 2.97 -0.20 -17.46
CA HIS A 106 2.65 -1.44 -18.15
C HIS A 106 1.53 -1.26 -19.20
N TRP A 107 0.51 -0.46 -18.87
CA TRP A 107 -0.58 -0.12 -19.77
C TRP A 107 -0.19 0.91 -20.84
N GLY A 108 1.01 1.51 -20.74
CA GLY A 108 1.53 2.47 -21.70
C GLY A 108 0.84 3.83 -21.66
N VAL A 109 0.33 4.24 -20.49
CA VAL A 109 -0.39 5.51 -20.32
C VAL A 109 0.37 6.48 -19.42
N PRO A 110 0.12 7.81 -19.53
CA PRO A 110 0.79 8.79 -18.69
C PRO A 110 0.46 8.64 -17.20
N GLN A 111 1.44 8.98 -16.36
CA GLN A 111 1.34 8.98 -14.89
C GLN A 111 0.40 10.07 -14.37
N ALA A 112 0.27 11.17 -15.10
CA ALA A 112 -0.65 12.26 -14.80
C ALA A 112 -1.79 12.31 -15.83
N SER A 113 -2.89 12.98 -15.49
CA SER A 113 -4.04 13.22 -16.35
C SER A 113 -4.35 14.72 -16.36
N ASP A 114 -4.88 15.22 -17.48
CA ASP A 114 -5.45 16.57 -17.57
C ASP A 114 -6.93 16.61 -17.14
N GLN A 115 -7.52 15.45 -16.80
CA GLN A 115 -8.86 15.37 -16.24
C GLN A 115 -8.84 15.77 -14.75
N PRO A 116 -9.94 16.36 -14.23
CA PRO A 116 -10.08 16.59 -12.81
C PRO A 116 -9.90 15.32 -11.99
N LEU A 117 -9.41 15.47 -10.76
CA LEU A 117 -9.38 14.39 -9.77
C LEU A 117 -10.78 13.77 -9.64
N MET A 118 -10.83 12.46 -9.42
CA MET A 118 -12.06 11.70 -9.20
C MET A 118 -13.03 11.66 -10.39
N ALA A 119 -12.70 12.27 -11.54
CA ALA A 119 -13.56 12.25 -12.73
C ALA A 119 -13.89 10.81 -13.21
N TRP A 120 -13.02 9.85 -12.90
CA TRP A 120 -13.18 8.43 -13.21
C TRP A 120 -14.23 7.73 -12.34
N MET A 121 -14.65 8.32 -11.22
CA MET A 121 -15.69 7.80 -10.32
C MET A 121 -17.11 8.16 -10.75
N SER A 122 -17.28 8.95 -11.81
CA SER A 122 -18.59 9.33 -12.31
C SER A 122 -19.42 8.09 -12.68
N GLY A 123 -20.61 7.99 -12.09
CA GLY A 123 -21.51 6.85 -12.29
C GLY A 123 -21.32 5.68 -11.32
N SER A 124 -20.49 5.82 -10.29
CA SER A 124 -20.52 4.94 -9.10
C SER A 124 -21.54 5.43 -8.07
N ASP A 125 -22.00 4.56 -7.18
CA ASP A 125 -22.82 4.96 -6.01
C ASP A 125 -21.98 5.74 -4.98
N HIS A 126 -20.66 5.71 -5.14
CA HIS A 126 -19.65 6.45 -4.38
C HIS A 126 -19.20 7.75 -5.06
N ASP A 127 -19.96 8.24 -6.05
CA ASP A 127 -19.74 9.54 -6.65
C ASP A 127 -20.02 10.63 -5.60
N HIS A 128 -18.99 11.41 -5.24
CA HIS A 128 -19.13 12.53 -4.30
C HIS A 128 -19.81 13.76 -4.90
N GLY A 129 -20.46 13.61 -6.05
CA GLY A 129 -21.44 14.55 -6.58
C GLY A 129 -20.77 15.81 -7.07
N ALA A 130 -20.69 15.97 -8.39
CA ALA A 130 -20.60 17.32 -8.94
C ALA A 130 -21.71 18.18 -8.31
N PRO A 131 -21.42 19.40 -7.84
CA PRO A 131 -22.40 20.34 -7.30
C PRO A 131 -23.68 20.33 -8.15
N ALA A 132 -24.85 20.32 -7.49
CA ALA A 132 -26.16 20.22 -8.13
C ALA A 132 -26.40 21.31 -9.20
N ASP A 133 -25.59 22.36 -9.16
CA ASP A 133 -25.60 23.61 -9.90
C ASP A 133 -24.79 23.53 -11.21
N GLY A 134 -24.04 22.44 -11.44
CA GLY A 134 -23.13 22.31 -12.58
C GLY A 134 -21.83 23.11 -12.46
N GLU A 135 -21.53 23.65 -11.26
CA GLU A 135 -20.20 24.16 -10.95
C GLU A 135 -19.21 22.99 -10.79
N GLN A 136 -18.03 23.12 -11.41
CA GLN A 136 -16.96 22.16 -11.20
C GLN A 136 -16.29 22.47 -9.86
N LEU A 137 -16.15 21.45 -9.02
CA LEU A 137 -15.35 21.54 -7.79
C LEU A 137 -13.94 22.00 -8.12
N THR A 138 -13.39 22.82 -7.26
CA THR A 138 -11.99 23.20 -7.29
C THR A 138 -11.09 22.00 -6.95
N ASP A 139 -9.82 22.09 -7.33
CA ASP A 139 -8.83 21.05 -7.05
C ASP A 139 -8.59 20.85 -5.53
N GLU A 140 -8.93 21.84 -4.71
CA GLU A 140 -8.89 21.77 -3.24
C GLU A 140 -10.10 21.00 -2.70
N GLU A 141 -11.32 21.35 -3.17
CA GLU A 141 -12.54 20.65 -2.76
C GLU A 141 -12.53 19.17 -3.17
N LEU A 142 -11.95 18.84 -4.34
CA LEU A 142 -11.76 17.45 -4.76
C LEU A 142 -10.77 16.69 -3.86
N ARG A 143 -9.71 17.36 -3.40
CA ARG A 143 -8.77 16.76 -2.43
C ARG A 143 -9.43 16.52 -1.09
N GLU A 144 -10.22 17.48 -0.60
CA GLU A 144 -11.01 17.33 0.62
C GLU A 144 -12.01 16.18 0.50
N ALA A 145 -12.69 16.02 -0.65
CA ALA A 145 -13.59 14.90 -0.91
C ALA A 145 -12.87 13.53 -0.92
N MET A 146 -11.59 13.48 -1.31
CA MET A 146 -10.73 12.29 -1.16
C MET A 146 -10.22 12.09 0.28
N GLY A 147 -10.60 12.94 1.23
CA GLY A 147 -10.14 12.91 2.62
C GLY A 147 -8.73 13.45 2.82
N MET A 148 -8.11 14.06 1.79
CA MET A 148 -6.75 14.59 1.88
C MET A 148 -6.65 15.74 2.88
N ALA A 149 -5.49 15.90 3.51
CA ALA A 149 -5.16 17.07 4.29
C ALA A 149 -4.92 18.27 3.37
N SER A 150 -5.51 19.41 3.72
CA SER A 150 -5.26 20.69 3.08
C SER A 150 -3.81 21.15 3.33
N PRO A 151 -3.28 22.09 2.53
CA PRO A 151 -1.97 22.69 2.78
C PRO A 151 -1.85 23.33 4.17
N ALA A 152 -2.95 23.89 4.70
CA ALA A 152 -3.00 24.48 6.03
C ALA A 152 -2.88 23.42 7.13
N GLU A 153 -3.59 22.30 7.00
CA GLU A 153 -3.50 21.17 7.94
C GLU A 153 -2.12 20.50 7.91
N LEU A 154 -1.52 20.32 6.73
CA LEU A 154 -0.14 19.84 6.62
C LEU A 154 0.87 20.80 7.25
N THR A 155 0.61 22.11 7.21
CA THR A 155 1.43 23.10 7.90
C THR A 155 1.27 22.97 9.41
N ALA A 156 0.03 22.90 9.89
CA ALA A 156 -0.27 22.69 11.31
C ALA A 156 0.37 21.41 11.85
N LEU A 157 0.33 20.30 11.10
CA LEU A 157 0.97 19.04 11.49
C LEU A 157 2.49 19.16 11.64
N ARG A 158 3.16 19.92 10.76
CA ARG A 158 4.61 20.16 10.86
C ARG A 158 5.00 21.10 12.00
N GLU A 159 4.08 21.96 12.44
CA GLU A 159 4.32 22.96 13.48
C GLU A 159 3.90 22.47 14.88
N ALA A 160 2.93 21.56 14.96
CA ALA A 160 2.51 20.92 16.20
C ALA A 160 3.65 20.07 16.79
N THR A 161 3.61 19.84 18.10
CA THR A 161 4.62 19.03 18.80
C THR A 161 4.00 18.18 19.90
N GLY A 162 4.63 17.04 20.22
CA GLY A 162 4.16 16.13 21.25
C GLY A 162 2.73 15.65 20.99
N THR A 163 1.93 15.50 22.05
CA THR A 163 0.57 14.97 21.95
C THR A 163 -0.35 15.76 21.02
N GLU A 164 -0.13 17.07 20.84
CA GLU A 164 -0.93 17.85 19.87
C GLU A 164 -0.67 17.40 18.43
N GLN A 165 0.59 17.09 18.10
CA GLN A 165 0.95 16.54 16.80
C GLN A 165 0.39 15.13 16.63
N ASP A 166 0.56 14.27 17.63
CA ASP A 166 0.06 12.89 17.62
C ASP A 166 -1.46 12.86 17.38
N CYS A 167 -2.21 13.74 18.05
CA CYS A 167 -3.66 13.87 17.87
C CYS A 167 -4.02 14.36 16.46
N LEU A 168 -3.32 15.39 15.96
CA LEU A 168 -3.61 15.90 14.62
C LEU A 168 -3.27 14.87 13.54
N PHE A 169 -2.17 14.14 13.68
CA PHE A 169 -1.80 13.07 12.76
C PHE A 169 -2.87 11.97 12.71
N THR A 170 -3.29 11.49 13.88
CA THR A 170 -4.30 10.42 13.96
C THR A 170 -5.63 10.86 13.36
N GLU A 171 -6.11 12.07 13.67
CA GLU A 171 -7.32 12.65 13.08
C GLU A 171 -7.24 12.74 11.54
N LEU A 172 -6.16 13.34 11.03
CA LEU A 172 -5.97 13.53 9.59
C LEU A 172 -5.83 12.18 8.86
N MET A 173 -5.07 11.23 9.41
CA MET A 173 -4.83 9.94 8.77
C MET A 173 -6.09 9.05 8.78
N ILE A 174 -6.93 9.12 9.83
CA ILE A 174 -8.24 8.44 9.86
C ILE A 174 -9.15 8.98 8.73
N ARG A 175 -9.23 10.31 8.59
CA ARG A 175 -10.01 10.94 7.50
C ARG A 175 -9.46 10.56 6.13
N HIS A 176 -8.13 10.57 5.99
CA HIS A 176 -7.43 10.21 4.77
C HIS A 176 -7.75 8.77 4.34
N HIS A 177 -7.62 7.79 5.24
CA HIS A 177 -7.97 6.39 4.95
C HIS A 177 -9.46 6.20 4.63
N THR A 178 -10.34 6.94 5.30
CA THR A 178 -11.79 6.87 5.02
C THR A 178 -12.08 7.27 3.57
N GLY A 179 -11.50 8.38 3.09
CA GLY A 179 -11.64 8.80 1.70
C GLY A 179 -11.04 7.79 0.70
N ALA A 180 -9.90 7.19 1.02
CA ALA A 180 -9.33 6.14 0.18
C ALA A 180 -10.22 4.88 0.09
N ILE A 181 -10.92 4.52 1.17
CA ILE A 181 -11.85 3.39 1.15
C ILE A 181 -13.02 3.67 0.20
N GLU A 182 -13.54 4.90 0.14
CA GLU A 182 -14.58 5.27 -0.83
C GLU A 182 -14.06 5.17 -2.28
N MET A 183 -12.85 5.64 -2.55
CA MET A 183 -12.19 5.45 -3.85
C MET A 183 -12.03 3.97 -4.21
N VAL A 184 -11.63 3.12 -3.25
CA VAL A 184 -11.53 1.68 -3.45
C VAL A 184 -12.88 1.07 -3.84
N ARG A 185 -13.97 1.47 -3.17
CA ARG A 185 -15.31 0.97 -3.50
C ARG A 185 -15.72 1.36 -4.92
N ALA A 186 -15.44 2.60 -5.32
CA ALA A 186 -15.73 3.06 -6.68
C ALA A 186 -14.96 2.27 -7.75
N VAL A 187 -13.68 1.95 -7.55
CA VAL A 187 -12.92 1.13 -8.52
C VAL A 187 -13.38 -0.34 -8.50
N GLN A 188 -13.91 -0.84 -7.38
CA GLN A 188 -14.51 -2.17 -7.34
C GLN A 188 -15.81 -2.26 -8.16
N GLU A 189 -16.56 -1.16 -8.25
CA GLU A 189 -17.78 -1.07 -9.08
C GLU A 189 -17.47 -0.83 -10.57
N LEU A 190 -16.54 0.09 -10.84
CA LEU A 190 -16.31 0.61 -12.19
C LEU A 190 -15.11 -0.03 -12.91
N GLY A 191 -14.15 -0.60 -12.18
CA GLY A 191 -12.91 -1.16 -12.71
C GLY A 191 -13.12 -2.44 -13.52
N SER A 192 -12.17 -2.73 -14.41
CA SER A 192 -12.26 -3.88 -15.33
C SER A 192 -11.03 -4.81 -15.30
N ASP A 193 -9.89 -4.35 -14.80
CA ASP A 193 -8.72 -5.22 -14.59
C ASP A 193 -8.85 -5.96 -13.25
N PRO A 194 -8.98 -7.30 -13.24
CA PRO A 194 -9.13 -8.07 -11.99
C PRO A 194 -7.98 -7.90 -11.00
N ARG A 195 -6.78 -7.53 -11.48
CA ARG A 195 -5.64 -7.26 -10.61
C ARG A 195 -5.85 -5.97 -9.82
N VAL A 196 -6.41 -4.93 -10.46
CA VAL A 196 -6.70 -3.66 -9.81
C VAL A 196 -7.71 -3.86 -8.70
N THR A 197 -8.83 -4.55 -8.98
CA THR A 197 -9.88 -4.78 -7.98
C THR A 197 -9.42 -5.69 -6.84
N GLN A 198 -8.60 -6.70 -7.13
CA GLN A 198 -7.98 -7.57 -6.11
C GLN A 198 -7.06 -6.78 -5.18
N VAL A 199 -6.18 -5.94 -5.73
CA VAL A 199 -5.25 -5.13 -4.93
C VAL A 199 -6.00 -4.06 -4.14
N ALA A 200 -6.98 -3.40 -4.75
CA ALA A 200 -7.84 -2.42 -4.08
C ALA A 200 -8.57 -3.03 -2.88
N SER A 201 -9.08 -4.27 -2.98
CA SER A 201 -9.66 -4.98 -1.83
C SER A 201 -8.66 -5.13 -0.67
N GLY A 202 -7.42 -5.52 -0.98
CA GLY A 202 -6.37 -5.63 0.03
C GLY A 202 -6.01 -4.29 0.67
N MET A 203 -6.04 -3.20 -0.12
CA MET A 203 -5.84 -1.83 0.38
C MET A 203 -6.93 -1.43 1.37
N ALA A 204 -8.22 -1.66 1.07
CA ALA A 204 -9.31 -1.33 1.98
C ALA A 204 -9.23 -2.12 3.29
N GLU A 205 -8.90 -3.41 3.23
CA GLU A 205 -8.71 -4.22 4.44
C GLU A 205 -7.54 -3.74 5.29
N ALA A 206 -6.42 -3.33 4.67
CA ALA A 206 -5.28 -2.75 5.37
C ALA A 206 -5.64 -1.41 6.01
N GLN A 207 -6.23 -0.50 5.25
CA GLN A 207 -6.62 0.83 5.72
C GLN A 207 -7.67 0.77 6.83
N GLN A 208 -8.57 -0.22 6.82
CA GLN A 208 -9.51 -0.42 7.92
C GLN A 208 -8.80 -0.80 9.24
N ARG A 209 -7.77 -1.66 9.17
CA ARG A 209 -6.96 -1.99 10.35
C ARG A 209 -6.11 -0.82 10.82
N GLU A 210 -5.59 -0.03 9.89
CA GLU A 210 -4.85 1.21 10.21
C GLU A 210 -5.76 2.22 10.90
N ILE A 211 -7.00 2.41 10.43
CA ILE A 211 -8.03 3.23 11.11
C ILE A 211 -8.26 2.74 12.54
N GLU A 212 -8.47 1.44 12.75
CA GLU A 212 -8.68 0.87 14.10
C GLU A 212 -7.49 1.13 15.03
N GLY A 213 -6.26 0.99 14.52
CA GLY A 213 -5.04 1.30 15.26
C GLY A 213 -4.92 2.79 15.61
N LEU A 214 -5.16 3.67 14.63
CA LEU A 214 -5.13 5.13 14.83
C LEU A 214 -6.20 5.59 15.82
N GLN A 215 -7.41 5.02 15.76
CA GLN A 215 -8.49 5.30 16.72
C GLN A 215 -8.11 4.87 18.13
N ALA A 216 -7.51 3.69 18.29
CA ALA A 216 -7.05 3.23 19.60
C ALA A 216 -5.98 4.17 20.19
N VAL A 217 -5.06 4.68 19.35
CA VAL A 217 -4.07 5.69 19.78
C VAL A 217 -4.75 7.01 20.13
N HIS A 218 -5.65 7.52 19.27
CA HIS A 218 -6.38 8.77 19.47
C HIS A 218 -7.14 8.76 20.80
N ASP A 219 -7.85 7.66 21.09
CA ASP A 219 -8.56 7.46 22.35
C ASP A 219 -7.62 7.34 23.55
N ARG A 220 -6.49 6.62 23.42
CA ARG A 220 -5.48 6.46 24.48
C ARG A 220 -4.86 7.81 24.87
N LEU A 221 -4.60 8.67 23.88
CA LEU A 221 -4.04 9.99 24.06
C LEU A 221 -5.08 11.02 24.56
N ALA A 222 -6.36 10.64 24.60
CA ALA A 222 -7.48 11.53 24.93
C ALA A 222 -7.56 12.76 24.02
N CYS A 223 -7.26 12.54 22.73
CA CYS A 223 -7.55 13.49 21.67
C CYS A 223 -9.08 13.68 21.61
N GLY A 224 -9.53 14.94 21.61
CA GLY A 224 -10.89 15.36 21.99
C GLY A 224 -12.05 14.69 21.28
#